data_AF-G0NWD4-F1
#
_entry.id   AF-G0NWD4-F1
#
_cell.length_a   1.000
_cell.length_b   1.000
_cell.length_c   1.000
_cell.angle_alpha   90.00
_cell.angle_beta   90.00
_cell.angle_gamma   90.00
#
_symmetry.space_group_name_H-M   'P 1'
#
loop_
_entity.id
_entity.type
_entity.pdbx_description
1 polymer ?
#
loop_
_entity_poly.entity_id
_entity_poly.type
_entity_poly.pdbx_seq_one_letter_code
_entity_poly.pdbx_strand_id
1 'polypeptide(L)'
;MADSNDCLNQELQEIDKVLRKEANKKKELSELKHEIEEIHENHAAMDHQQRLNVVENTWKIQIEMEKERLKTIEEHRDSELELLAEQFENGHMEMFTIHQLLSYYNQESVSNAVRHSSRKLLRNFNKFERLVDDCLEEVTLPLSQTNLRLKPPIKIIEASPALQKFSEAVQSFQDNCPGKLPFEYLVLQRKVSRKCHMIQTTMNQIFTEHEVYQKKFGSSWKRFIGSKEARIDILRVLKTHYGQLNITMTELKELMEQFDSEALSENFNMLSLDYKDSNSVSDDESSISEHL
;
A
#
# COMPACT_ATOMS: atom_id res chain seq x y z
N MET A 1 80.92 -74.96 -24.75
CA MET A 1 79.62 -74.72 -25.44
C MET A 1 78.47 -74.43 -24.47
N ALA A 2 78.66 -74.43 -23.13
CA ALA A 2 77.60 -74.12 -22.17
C ALA A 2 77.35 -72.60 -21.99
N ASP A 3 78.40 -71.76 -22.04
CA ASP A 3 78.30 -70.31 -21.73
C ASP A 3 77.45 -69.48 -22.71
N SER A 4 77.27 -69.95 -23.96
CA SER A 4 76.50 -69.21 -24.97
C SER A 4 74.99 -69.35 -24.79
N ASN A 5 74.53 -70.42 -24.13
CA ASN A 5 73.11 -70.70 -23.94
C ASN A 5 72.53 -69.94 -22.73
N ASP A 6 73.37 -69.71 -21.71
CA ASP A 6 73.01 -68.94 -20.53
C ASP A 6 72.90 -67.43 -20.83
N CYS A 7 73.75 -66.91 -21.72
CA CYS A 7 73.67 -65.53 -22.22
C CYS A 7 72.36 -65.28 -22.99
N LEU A 8 72.00 -66.18 -23.91
CA LEU A 8 70.73 -66.11 -24.65
C LEU A 8 69.50 -66.23 -23.74
N ASN A 9 69.56 -67.07 -22.70
CA ASN A 9 68.48 -67.18 -21.72
C ASN A 9 68.32 -65.92 -20.87
N GLN A 10 69.41 -65.24 -20.52
CA GLN A 10 69.36 -63.94 -19.83
C GLN A 10 68.75 -62.85 -20.72
N GLU A 11 69.17 -62.77 -21.98
CA GLU A 11 68.60 -61.81 -22.94
C GLU A 11 67.10 -62.04 -23.17
N LEU A 12 66.67 -63.31 -23.28
CA LEU A 12 65.25 -63.66 -23.38
C LEU A 12 64.45 -63.27 -22.14
N GLN A 13 65.02 -63.43 -20.94
CA GLN A 13 64.38 -62.99 -19.69
C GLN A 13 64.27 -61.46 -19.60
N GLU A 14 65.27 -60.71 -20.08
CA GLU A 14 65.20 -59.26 -20.14
C GLU A 14 64.15 -58.78 -21.15
N ILE A 15 64.08 -59.40 -22.33
CA ILE A 15 63.05 -59.12 -23.34
C ILE A 15 61.65 -59.40 -22.76
N ASP A 16 61.44 -60.53 -22.11
CA ASP A 16 60.14 -60.86 -21.51
C ASP A 16 59.76 -59.88 -20.39
N LYS A 17 60.74 -59.41 -19.61
CA LYS A 17 60.53 -58.38 -18.58
C LYS A 17 60.18 -57.02 -19.18
N VAL A 18 60.78 -56.64 -20.31
CA VAL A 18 60.43 -55.41 -21.05
C VAL A 18 59.02 -55.53 -21.63
N LEU A 19 58.68 -56.65 -22.27
CA LEU A 19 57.36 -56.90 -22.84
C LEU A 19 56.25 -56.87 -21.78
N ARG A 20 56.47 -57.45 -20.60
CA ARG A 20 55.52 -57.37 -19.48
C ARG A 20 55.35 -55.94 -18.97
N LYS A 21 56.42 -55.16 -18.88
CA LYS A 21 56.34 -53.73 -18.52
C LYS A 21 55.58 -52.93 -19.56
N GLU A 22 55.78 -53.21 -20.84
CA GLU A 22 55.09 -52.54 -21.93
C GLU A 22 53.60 -52.90 -21.97
N ALA A 23 53.26 -54.17 -21.72
CA ALA A 23 51.88 -54.62 -21.57
C ALA A 23 51.17 -53.95 -20.39
N ASN A 24 51.84 -53.82 -19.24
CA ASN A 24 51.29 -53.11 -18.08
C ASN A 24 51.07 -51.62 -18.37
N LYS A 25 52.04 -50.94 -18.99
CA LYS A 25 51.88 -49.54 -19.41
C LYS A 25 50.74 -49.36 -20.40
N LYS A 26 50.56 -50.30 -21.34
CA LYS A 26 49.46 -50.26 -22.31
C LYS A 26 48.10 -50.42 -21.62
N LYS A 27 48.03 -51.23 -20.56
CA LYS A 27 46.83 -51.38 -19.74
C LYS A 27 46.52 -50.09 -18.95
N GLU A 28 47.50 -49.53 -18.25
CA GLU A 28 47.37 -48.26 -17.53
C GLU A 28 46.93 -47.12 -18.46
N LEU A 29 47.49 -47.07 -19.67
CA LEU A 29 47.14 -46.06 -20.68
C LEU A 29 45.70 -46.25 -21.21
N SER A 30 45.22 -47.49 -21.28
CA SER A 30 43.82 -47.78 -21.61
C SER A 30 42.86 -47.37 -20.49
N GLU A 31 43.24 -47.58 -19.23
CA GLU A 31 42.45 -47.19 -18.06
C GLU A 31 42.36 -45.66 -17.96
N LEU A 32 43.48 -44.95 -18.10
CA LEU A 32 43.52 -43.48 -18.14
C LEU A 32 42.70 -42.88 -19.28
N LYS A 33 42.70 -43.53 -20.46
CA LYS A 33 41.88 -43.07 -21.58
C LYS A 33 40.38 -43.16 -21.27
N HIS A 34 39.97 -44.23 -20.59
CA HIS A 34 38.59 -44.40 -20.15
C HIS A 34 38.19 -43.35 -19.09
N GLU A 35 39.05 -43.07 -18.11
CA GLU A 35 38.81 -42.02 -17.13
C GLU A 35 38.68 -40.63 -17.77
N ILE A 36 39.50 -40.31 -18.77
CA ILE A 36 39.40 -39.04 -19.51
C ILE A 36 38.08 -38.94 -20.28
N GLU A 37 37.63 -40.03 -20.90
CA GLU A 37 36.33 -40.08 -21.58
C GLU A 37 35.18 -39.85 -20.59
N GLU A 38 35.21 -40.50 -19.41
CA GLU A 38 34.20 -40.32 -18.36
C GLU A 38 34.19 -38.87 -17.80
N ILE A 39 35.36 -38.25 -17.60
CA ILE A 39 35.46 -36.86 -17.17
C ILE A 39 34.87 -35.91 -18.22
N HIS A 40 35.14 -36.14 -19.51
CA HIS A 40 34.59 -35.32 -20.59
C HIS A 40 33.06 -35.44 -20.66
N GLU A 41 32.50 -36.65 -20.52
CA GLU A 41 31.06 -36.86 -20.49
C GLU A 41 30.40 -36.16 -19.28
N ASN A 42 31.00 -36.27 -18.10
CA ASN A 42 30.51 -35.60 -16.89
C ASN A 42 30.58 -34.07 -17.00
N HIS A 43 31.65 -33.53 -17.58
CA HIS A 43 31.78 -32.10 -17.79
C HIS A 43 30.74 -31.57 -18.80
N ALA A 44 30.51 -32.30 -19.89
CA ALA A 44 29.48 -31.95 -20.86
C ALA A 44 28.06 -32.00 -20.26
N ALA A 45 27.76 -32.99 -19.42
CA ALA A 45 26.49 -33.09 -18.71
C ALA A 45 26.28 -31.93 -17.73
N MET A 46 27.32 -31.55 -16.98
CA MET A 46 27.28 -30.42 -16.05
C MET A 46 27.09 -29.09 -16.76
N ASP A 47 27.78 -28.85 -17.88
CA ASP A 47 27.61 -27.66 -18.72
C ASP A 47 26.18 -27.58 -19.29
N HIS A 48 25.64 -28.72 -19.73
CA HIS A 48 24.26 -28.79 -20.21
C HIS A 48 23.26 -28.46 -19.10
N GLN A 49 23.44 -29.02 -17.89
CA GLN A 49 22.62 -28.74 -16.71
C GLN A 49 22.66 -27.26 -16.33
N GLN A 50 23.84 -26.64 -16.34
CA GLN A 50 23.99 -25.21 -16.04
C GLN A 50 23.25 -24.34 -17.06
N ARG A 51 23.35 -24.66 -18.35
CA ARG A 51 22.60 -23.94 -19.40
C ARG A 51 21.10 -24.06 -19.20
N LEU A 52 20.59 -25.26 -18.88
CA LEU A 52 19.17 -25.47 -18.58
C LEU A 52 18.71 -24.64 -17.37
N ASN A 53 19.50 -24.61 -16.30
CA ASN A 53 19.19 -23.80 -15.11
C ASN A 53 19.15 -22.29 -15.42
N VAL A 54 20.08 -21.79 -16.25
CA VAL A 54 20.09 -20.38 -16.68
C VAL A 54 18.85 -20.06 -17.50
N VAL A 55 18.47 -20.94 -18.44
CA VAL A 55 17.25 -20.78 -19.23
C VAL A 55 16.04 -20.76 -18.29
N GLU A 56 15.86 -21.77 -17.44
CA GLU A 56 14.72 -21.87 -16.52
C GLU A 56 14.58 -20.62 -15.64
N ASN A 57 15.68 -20.12 -15.07
CA ASN A 57 15.68 -18.90 -14.27
C ASN A 57 15.31 -17.66 -15.09
N THR A 58 15.79 -17.56 -16.33
CA THR A 58 15.45 -16.46 -17.23
C THR A 58 13.95 -16.45 -17.54
N TRP A 59 13.35 -17.62 -17.82
CA TRP A 59 11.91 -17.75 -18.06
C TRP A 59 11.10 -17.37 -16.80
N LYS A 60 11.54 -17.78 -15.60
CA LYS A 60 10.89 -17.37 -14.34
C LYS A 60 10.88 -15.86 -14.16
N ILE A 61 12.02 -15.20 -14.41
CA ILE A 61 12.13 -13.73 -14.33
C ILE A 61 11.20 -13.06 -15.33
N GLN A 62 11.17 -13.54 -16.59
CA GLN A 62 10.27 -13.00 -17.61
C GLN A 62 8.80 -13.15 -17.26
N ILE A 63 8.39 -14.31 -16.73
CA ILE A 63 7.02 -14.54 -16.29
C ILE A 63 6.66 -13.59 -15.14
N GLU A 64 7.56 -13.39 -14.18
CA GLU A 64 7.29 -12.50 -13.05
C GLU A 64 7.19 -11.03 -13.48
N MET A 65 8.07 -10.58 -14.38
CA MET A 65 7.97 -9.25 -14.99
C MET A 65 6.66 -9.07 -15.78
N GLU A 66 6.22 -10.09 -16.51
CA GLU A 66 4.97 -10.00 -17.28
C GLU A 66 3.74 -9.97 -16.36
N LYS A 67 3.75 -10.72 -15.24
CA LYS A 67 2.71 -10.60 -14.21
C LYS A 67 2.66 -9.21 -13.60
N GLU A 68 3.83 -8.64 -13.27
CA GLU A 68 3.92 -7.31 -12.70
C GLU A 68 3.44 -6.25 -13.70
N ARG A 69 3.82 -6.39 -14.98
CA ARG A 69 3.32 -5.55 -16.08
C ARG A 69 1.80 -5.64 -16.24
N LEU A 70 1.24 -6.85 -16.20
CA LEU A 70 -0.21 -7.06 -16.28
C LEU A 70 -0.95 -6.43 -15.09
N LYS A 71 -0.40 -6.56 -13.88
CA LYS A 71 -0.94 -5.92 -12.68
C LYS A 71 -0.94 -4.40 -12.82
N THR A 72 0.14 -3.79 -13.31
CA THR A 72 0.21 -2.34 -13.57
C THR A 72 -0.81 -1.90 -14.62
N ILE A 73 -1.07 -2.72 -15.65
CA ILE A 73 -2.10 -2.43 -16.66
C ILE A 73 -3.51 -2.49 -16.05
N GLU A 74 -3.78 -3.47 -15.17
CA GLU A 74 -5.05 -3.55 -14.44
C GLU A 74 -5.25 -2.33 -13.53
N GLU A 75 -4.22 -1.94 -12.75
CA GLU A 75 -4.24 -0.76 -11.89
C GLU A 75 -4.47 0.54 -12.69
N HIS A 76 -3.85 0.67 -13.86
CA HIS A 76 -4.10 1.80 -14.77
C HIS A 76 -5.52 1.80 -15.33
N ARG A 77 -6.04 0.63 -15.73
CA ARG A 77 -7.40 0.50 -16.25
C ARG A 77 -8.45 0.83 -15.18
N ASP A 78 -8.23 0.40 -13.94
CA ASP A 78 -9.11 0.73 -12.81
C ASP A 78 -9.07 2.23 -12.52
N SER A 79 -7.90 2.86 -12.61
CA SER A 79 -7.74 4.32 -12.46
C SER A 79 -8.41 5.09 -13.61
N GLU A 80 -8.33 4.61 -14.84
CA GLU A 80 -9.04 5.20 -15.99
C GLU A 80 -10.56 5.05 -15.86
N LEU A 81 -11.04 3.90 -15.37
CA LEU A 81 -12.47 3.70 -15.09
C LEU A 81 -12.95 4.60 -13.95
N GLU A 82 -12.13 4.84 -12.92
CA GLU A 82 -12.43 5.78 -11.85
C GLU A 82 -12.50 7.23 -12.38
N LEU A 83 -11.54 7.64 -13.23
CA LEU A 83 -11.54 8.94 -13.94
C LEU A 83 -12.74 9.09 -14.89
N LEU A 84 -13.09 8.04 -15.64
CA LEU A 84 -14.25 8.05 -16.54
C LEU A 84 -15.55 8.10 -15.74
N ALA A 85 -15.63 7.43 -14.59
CA ALA A 85 -16.78 7.54 -13.69
C ALA A 85 -16.90 8.97 -13.13
N GLU A 86 -15.79 9.58 -12.70
CA GLU A 86 -15.76 10.99 -12.27
C GLU A 86 -16.18 11.95 -13.41
N GLN A 87 -15.70 11.72 -14.65
CA GLN A 87 -16.08 12.53 -15.81
C GLN A 87 -17.54 12.33 -16.26
N PHE A 88 -18.06 11.10 -16.17
CA PHE A 88 -19.45 10.80 -16.48
C PHE A 88 -20.41 11.43 -15.46
N GLU A 89 -19.98 11.48 -14.19
CA GLU A 89 -20.70 12.17 -13.13
C GLU A 89 -20.64 13.71 -13.29
N ASN A 90 -19.52 14.24 -13.79
CA ASN A 90 -19.40 15.65 -14.18
C ASN A 90 -20.33 16.01 -15.36
N GLY A 91 -20.57 15.08 -16.29
CA GLY A 91 -21.50 15.25 -17.42
C GLY A 91 -22.99 15.23 -17.03
N HIS A 92 -23.32 14.74 -15.84
CA HIS A 92 -24.68 14.69 -15.29
C HIS A 92 -24.97 15.76 -14.23
N MET A 93 -24.09 16.77 -14.07
CA MET A 93 -24.42 17.93 -13.25
C MET A 93 -25.62 18.67 -13.84
N GLU A 94 -26.79 18.55 -13.20
CA GLU A 94 -27.75 19.66 -13.15
C GLU A 94 -26.95 20.85 -12.58
N MET A 95 -26.41 21.71 -13.45
CA MET A 95 -25.68 22.90 -13.01
C MET A 95 -26.66 23.75 -12.20
N PHE A 96 -26.57 23.66 -10.87
CA PHE A 96 -27.18 24.63 -10.00
C PHE A 96 -26.49 25.97 -10.31
N THR A 97 -27.24 26.89 -10.89
CA THR A 97 -26.78 28.27 -11.00
C THR A 97 -26.46 28.77 -9.59
N ILE A 98 -25.46 29.66 -9.45
CA ILE A 98 -25.09 30.29 -8.17
C ILE A 98 -26.36 30.82 -7.44
N HIS A 99 -27.33 31.32 -8.19
CA HIS A 99 -28.65 31.73 -7.72
C HIS A 99 -29.48 30.60 -7.05
N GLN A 100 -29.51 29.39 -7.62
CA GLN A 100 -30.23 28.25 -7.03
C GLN A 100 -29.51 27.73 -5.79
N LEU A 101 -28.18 27.75 -5.78
CA LEU A 101 -27.36 27.44 -4.60
C LEU A 101 -27.63 28.45 -3.47
N LEU A 102 -27.57 29.75 -3.77
CA LEU A 102 -27.88 30.81 -2.80
C LEU A 102 -29.32 30.74 -2.30
N SER A 103 -30.29 30.49 -3.18
CA SER A 103 -31.71 30.33 -2.80
C SER A 103 -31.95 29.10 -1.91
N TYR A 104 -31.24 28.01 -2.18
CA TYR A 104 -31.29 26.78 -1.37
C TYR A 104 -30.67 26.97 0.03
N TYR A 105 -29.52 27.63 0.13
CA TYR A 105 -28.85 27.89 1.41
C TYR A 105 -29.46 29.06 2.20
N ASN A 106 -30.16 29.99 1.55
CA ASN A 106 -30.93 31.05 2.22
C ASN A 106 -32.18 30.52 2.91
N GLN A 107 -32.57 29.26 2.68
CA GLN A 107 -33.59 28.60 3.50
C GLN A 107 -32.97 28.24 4.86
N GLU A 108 -33.41 28.95 5.89
CA GLU A 108 -32.92 28.81 7.26
C GLU A 108 -32.97 27.34 7.76
N SER A 109 -33.98 26.58 7.35
CA SER A 109 -34.12 25.15 7.64
C SER A 109 -33.01 24.28 7.03
N VAL A 110 -32.64 24.53 5.77
CA VAL A 110 -31.58 23.81 5.04
C VAL A 110 -30.22 24.16 5.64
N SER A 111 -29.95 25.45 5.83
CA SER A 111 -28.70 25.94 6.42
C SER A 111 -28.47 25.38 7.84
N ASN A 112 -29.52 25.37 8.67
CA ASN A 112 -29.44 24.81 10.02
C ASN A 112 -29.23 23.29 10.02
N ALA A 113 -29.84 22.56 9.09
CA ALA A 113 -29.64 21.12 8.94
C ALA A 113 -28.19 20.80 8.52
N VAL A 114 -27.64 21.50 7.52
CA VAL A 114 -26.25 21.32 7.06
C VAL A 114 -25.26 21.65 8.18
N ARG A 115 -25.45 22.76 8.90
CA ARG A 115 -24.62 23.12 10.07
C ARG A 115 -24.71 22.06 11.17
N HIS A 116 -25.90 21.55 11.46
CA HIS A 116 -26.09 20.53 12.49
C HIS A 116 -25.38 19.22 12.11
N SER A 117 -25.57 18.76 10.88
CA SER A 117 -24.93 17.56 10.34
C SER A 117 -23.41 17.68 10.31
N SER A 118 -22.89 18.84 9.88
CA SER A 118 -21.44 19.11 9.85
C SER A 118 -20.84 19.13 11.26
N ARG A 119 -21.50 19.77 12.23
CA ARG A 119 -21.07 19.73 13.64
C ARG A 119 -21.11 18.33 14.23
N LYS A 120 -22.12 17.53 13.90
CA LYS A 120 -22.21 16.13 14.33
C LYS A 120 -21.06 15.30 13.74
N LEU A 121 -20.78 15.49 12.46
CA LEU A 121 -19.67 14.86 11.75
C LEU A 121 -18.32 15.21 12.39
N LEU A 122 -18.04 16.50 12.58
CA LEU A 122 -16.81 17.00 13.24
C LEU A 122 -16.66 16.49 14.67
N ARG A 123 -17.76 16.45 15.46
CA ARG A 123 -17.70 15.87 16.82
C ARG A 123 -17.32 14.39 16.83
N ASN A 124 -17.79 13.62 15.86
CA ASN A 124 -17.42 12.21 15.75
C ASN A 124 -15.98 12.06 15.25
N PHE A 125 -15.57 12.90 14.29
CA PHE A 125 -14.19 12.96 13.81
C PHE A 125 -13.20 13.27 14.95
N ASN A 126 -13.40 14.35 15.70
CA ASN A 126 -12.51 14.77 16.78
C ASN A 126 -12.37 13.72 17.90
N LYS A 127 -13.41 12.91 18.13
CA LYS A 127 -13.34 11.79 19.08
C LYS A 127 -12.46 10.67 18.55
N PHE A 128 -12.61 10.34 17.28
CA PHE A 128 -11.80 9.33 16.60
C PHE A 128 -10.35 9.79 16.48
N GLU A 129 -10.12 11.02 16.03
CA GLU A 129 -8.81 11.64 15.87
C GLU A 129 -7.96 11.56 17.15
N ARG A 130 -8.52 11.98 18.29
CA ARG A 130 -7.81 11.92 19.58
C ARG A 130 -7.33 10.52 19.93
N LEU A 131 -8.12 9.48 19.63
CA LEU A 131 -7.73 8.10 19.91
C LEU A 131 -6.59 7.62 19.00
N VAL A 132 -6.57 8.08 17.75
CA VAL A 132 -5.51 7.77 16.80
C VAL A 132 -4.23 8.53 17.15
N ASP A 133 -4.33 9.82 17.44
CA ASP A 133 -3.20 10.67 17.84
C ASP A 133 -2.52 10.12 19.12
N ASP A 134 -3.31 9.79 20.16
CA ASP A 134 -2.83 9.10 21.37
C ASP A 134 -2.04 7.82 21.02
N CYS A 135 -2.53 7.05 20.04
CA CYS A 135 -1.88 5.82 19.62
C CYS A 135 -0.56 6.08 18.89
N LEU A 136 -0.50 7.11 18.05
CA LEU A 136 0.68 7.44 17.25
C LEU A 136 1.80 8.03 18.13
N GLU A 137 1.45 8.80 19.16
CA GLU A 137 2.39 9.28 20.18
C GLU A 137 3.03 8.11 20.96
N GLU A 138 2.25 7.09 21.33
CA GLU A 138 2.77 5.91 22.02
C GLU A 138 3.77 5.10 21.17
N VAL A 139 3.58 5.07 19.85
CA VAL A 139 4.39 4.26 18.92
C VAL A 139 5.65 5.00 18.42
N THR A 140 5.66 6.34 18.43
CA THR A 140 6.78 7.17 17.97
C THR A 140 7.89 7.37 19.01
N LEU A 141 7.67 7.01 20.28
CA LEU A 141 8.71 7.01 21.31
C LEU A 141 9.86 6.04 20.92
N PRO A 142 11.13 6.46 21.02
CA PRO A 142 12.23 5.77 20.39
C PRO A 142 12.41 4.35 20.94
N LEU A 143 12.54 3.38 20.01
CA LEU A 143 12.91 1.96 20.22
C LEU A 143 14.30 1.77 20.89
N SER A 144 14.88 2.81 21.49
CA SER A 144 16.23 2.84 22.06
C SER A 144 16.34 2.17 23.44
N GLN A 145 15.26 1.60 23.98
CA GLN A 145 15.32 0.90 25.26
C GLN A 145 15.10 -0.60 25.06
N THR A 146 16.21 -1.31 25.23
CA THR A 146 16.52 -2.73 25.51
C THR A 146 15.44 -3.75 25.95
N ASN A 147 14.16 -3.38 26.05
CA ASN A 147 13.02 -4.26 26.29
C ASN A 147 11.97 -4.07 25.18
N LEU A 148 12.22 -4.64 24.01
CA LEU A 148 11.29 -4.70 22.87
C LEU A 148 10.11 -5.63 23.24
N ARG A 149 9.19 -5.15 24.06
CA ARG A 149 7.88 -5.75 24.28
C ARG A 149 6.90 -4.97 23.42
N LEU A 150 6.38 -5.64 22.41
CA LEU A 150 5.21 -5.15 21.70
C LEU A 150 4.08 -5.02 22.72
N LYS A 151 3.36 -3.89 22.75
CA LYS A 151 2.16 -3.74 23.58
C LYS A 151 0.94 -4.06 22.72
N PRO A 152 -0.17 -4.57 23.29
CA PRO A 152 -1.41 -4.68 22.54
C PRO A 152 -1.87 -3.28 22.07
N PRO A 153 -2.47 -3.15 20.87
CA PRO A 153 -2.84 -1.87 20.27
C PRO A 153 -4.17 -1.35 20.83
N ILE A 154 -4.24 -1.17 22.16
CA ILE A 154 -5.48 -0.87 22.91
C ILE A 154 -6.19 0.36 22.34
N LYS A 155 -5.43 1.44 22.05
CA LYS A 155 -5.98 2.67 21.49
C LYS A 155 -6.58 2.50 20.10
N ILE A 156 -6.00 1.65 19.25
CA ILE A 156 -6.61 1.33 17.94
C ILE A 156 -7.89 0.51 18.11
N ILE A 157 -7.92 -0.41 19.08
CA ILE A 157 -9.14 -1.16 19.42
C ILE A 157 -10.26 -0.19 19.86
N GLU A 158 -9.92 0.79 20.70
CA GLU A 158 -10.84 1.84 21.15
C GLU A 158 -11.25 2.80 20.01
N ALA A 159 -10.35 3.07 19.07
CA ALA A 159 -10.60 3.92 17.90
C ALA A 159 -11.54 3.27 16.88
N SER A 160 -11.54 1.93 16.75
CA SER A 160 -12.38 1.20 15.79
C SER A 160 -13.89 1.54 15.91
N PRO A 161 -14.55 1.47 17.08
CA PRO A 161 -15.96 1.86 17.20
C PRO A 161 -16.18 3.37 16.98
N ALA A 162 -15.18 4.22 17.25
CA ALA A 162 -15.27 5.65 16.96
C ALA A 162 -15.21 5.93 15.45
N LEU A 163 -14.33 5.23 14.72
CA LEU A 163 -14.26 5.26 13.26
C LEU A 163 -15.57 4.80 12.63
N GLN A 164 -16.17 3.72 13.15
CA GLN A 164 -17.45 3.24 12.65
C GLN A 164 -18.55 4.31 12.80
N LYS A 165 -18.68 4.92 13.99
CA LYS A 165 -19.65 6.01 14.22
C LYS A 165 -19.40 7.24 13.35
N PHE A 166 -18.13 7.55 13.08
CA PHE A 166 -17.75 8.61 12.17
C PHE A 166 -18.15 8.26 10.73
N SER A 167 -17.82 7.06 10.26
CA SER A 167 -18.20 6.57 8.93
C SER A 167 -19.73 6.54 8.72
N GLU A 168 -20.49 6.12 9.72
CA GLU A 168 -21.96 6.17 9.68
C GLU A 168 -22.48 7.63 9.59
N ALA A 169 -21.83 8.56 10.27
CA ALA A 169 -22.16 9.99 10.18
C ALA A 169 -21.81 10.59 8.81
N VAL A 170 -20.72 10.14 8.17
CA VAL A 170 -20.37 10.51 6.80
C VAL A 170 -21.44 10.01 5.83
N GLN A 171 -21.82 8.73 5.92
CA GLN A 171 -22.81 8.13 5.03
C GLN A 171 -24.18 8.80 5.16
N SER A 172 -24.63 9.06 6.38
CA SER A 172 -25.92 9.70 6.66
C SER A 172 -25.92 11.22 6.50
N PHE A 173 -24.82 11.84 6.06
CA PHE A 173 -24.73 13.30 5.94
C PHE A 173 -25.80 13.87 4.99
N GLN A 174 -25.99 13.23 3.84
CA GLN A 174 -27.00 13.61 2.85
C GLN A 174 -28.43 13.40 3.36
N ASP A 175 -28.71 12.28 4.04
CA ASP A 175 -30.04 11.96 4.56
C ASP A 175 -30.54 12.96 5.60
N ASN A 176 -29.62 13.60 6.32
CA ASN A 176 -29.92 14.59 7.34
C ASN A 176 -30.05 16.03 6.79
N CYS A 177 -29.86 16.24 5.49
CA CYS A 177 -29.98 17.54 4.84
C CYS A 177 -31.22 17.56 3.92
N PRO A 178 -32.19 18.47 4.13
CA PRO A 178 -33.40 18.51 3.32
C PRO A 178 -33.08 19.04 1.92
N GLY A 179 -33.20 18.18 0.90
CA GLY A 179 -32.98 18.50 -0.52
C GLY A 179 -31.70 17.87 -1.09
N LYS A 180 -31.34 18.20 -2.34
CA LYS A 180 -30.08 17.74 -2.94
C LYS A 180 -28.93 18.62 -2.44
N LEU A 181 -27.94 18.03 -1.78
CA LEU A 181 -26.69 18.71 -1.45
C LEU A 181 -25.94 19.10 -2.75
N PRO A 182 -25.17 20.21 -2.75
CA PRO A 182 -24.28 20.52 -3.85
C PRO A 182 -23.31 19.39 -4.13
N PHE A 183 -22.89 19.30 -5.39
CA PHE A 183 -21.99 18.26 -5.87
C PHE A 183 -20.67 18.22 -5.10
N GLU A 184 -20.14 19.37 -4.70
CA GLU A 184 -18.91 19.50 -3.94
C GLU A 184 -18.98 18.75 -2.60
N TYR A 185 -20.14 18.79 -1.92
CA TYR A 185 -20.36 18.03 -0.70
C TYR A 185 -20.43 16.53 -0.95
N LEU A 186 -21.02 16.11 -2.07
CA LEU A 186 -21.08 14.69 -2.45
C LEU A 186 -19.67 14.15 -2.75
N VAL A 187 -18.87 14.91 -3.50
CA VAL A 187 -17.46 14.58 -3.78
C VAL A 187 -16.67 14.51 -2.48
N LEU A 188 -16.82 15.50 -1.60
CA LEU A 188 -16.13 15.55 -0.32
C LEU A 188 -16.53 14.37 0.58
N GLN A 189 -17.82 14.04 0.65
CA GLN A 189 -18.36 12.88 1.37
C GLN A 189 -17.75 11.57 0.86
N ARG A 190 -17.61 11.39 -0.46
CA ARG A 190 -16.96 10.20 -1.04
C ARG A 190 -15.48 10.13 -0.73
N LYS A 191 -14.75 11.25 -0.84
CA LYS A 191 -13.33 11.32 -0.47
C LYS A 191 -13.11 10.92 0.98
N VAL A 192 -13.90 11.49 1.89
CA VAL A 192 -13.87 11.13 3.32
C VAL A 192 -14.20 9.65 3.54
N SER A 193 -15.24 9.13 2.87
CA SER A 193 -15.61 7.71 2.97
C SER A 193 -14.47 6.78 2.52
N ARG A 194 -13.78 7.12 1.42
CA ARG A 194 -12.61 6.37 0.94
C ARG A 194 -11.48 6.36 1.96
N LYS A 195 -11.19 7.52 2.58
CA LYS A 195 -10.18 7.62 3.65
C LYS A 195 -10.57 6.81 4.90
N CYS A 196 -11.83 6.84 5.33
CA CYS A 196 -12.32 5.99 6.41
C CYS A 196 -12.08 4.50 6.14
N HIS A 197 -12.35 4.04 4.92
CA HIS A 197 -12.12 2.66 4.53
C HIS A 197 -10.64 2.27 4.52
N MET A 198 -9.78 3.16 4.01
CA MET A 198 -8.32 2.98 4.05
C MET A 198 -7.83 2.86 5.49
N ILE A 199 -8.27 3.75 6.39
CA ILE A 199 -7.90 3.70 7.82
C ILE A 199 -8.38 2.39 8.44
N GLN A 200 -9.63 1.98 8.21
CA GLN A 200 -10.16 0.71 8.73
C GLN A 200 -9.32 -0.48 8.25
N THR A 201 -8.91 -0.47 6.98
CA THR A 201 -8.04 -1.51 6.40
C THR A 201 -6.68 -1.54 7.10
N THR A 202 -6.05 -0.38 7.30
CA THR A 202 -4.78 -0.29 8.02
C THR A 202 -4.90 -0.71 9.49
N MET A 203 -5.98 -0.35 10.18
CA MET A 203 -6.24 -0.83 11.55
C MET A 203 -6.36 -2.35 11.61
N ASN A 204 -7.05 -2.97 10.66
CA ASN A 204 -7.16 -4.43 10.57
C ASN A 204 -5.81 -5.10 10.27
N GLN A 205 -4.96 -4.50 9.44
CA GLN A 205 -3.59 -4.98 9.21
C GLN A 205 -2.78 -4.96 10.50
N ILE A 206 -2.87 -3.86 11.27
CA ILE A 206 -2.21 -3.76 12.58
C ILE A 206 -2.70 -4.88 13.50
N PHE A 207 -4.02 -5.09 13.64
CA PHE A 207 -4.57 -6.19 14.45
C PHE A 207 -4.05 -7.56 14.02
N THR A 208 -4.02 -7.82 12.72
CA THR A 208 -3.56 -9.09 12.16
C THR A 208 -2.08 -9.34 12.49
N GLU A 209 -1.22 -8.33 12.35
CA GLU A 209 0.20 -8.43 12.69
C GLU A 209 0.41 -8.64 14.19
N HIS A 210 -0.38 -7.99 15.05
CA HIS A 210 -0.37 -8.25 16.49
C HIS A 210 -0.84 -9.67 16.83
N GLU A 211 -1.86 -10.20 16.15
CA GLU A 211 -2.30 -11.59 16.33
C GLU A 211 -1.25 -12.60 15.86
N VAL A 212 -0.63 -12.37 14.70
CA VAL A 212 0.45 -13.21 14.16
C VAL A 212 1.61 -13.24 15.14
N TYR A 213 1.97 -12.10 15.71
CA TYR A 213 2.96 -12.02 16.78
C TYR A 213 2.54 -12.85 18.00
N GLN A 214 1.31 -12.70 18.47
CA GLN A 214 0.80 -13.45 19.63
C GLN A 214 0.76 -14.97 19.37
N LYS A 215 0.38 -15.40 18.17
CA LYS A 215 0.33 -16.83 17.77
C LYS A 215 1.74 -17.42 17.63
N LYS A 216 2.68 -16.69 17.01
CA LYS A 216 4.07 -17.16 16.80
C LYS A 216 4.90 -17.17 18.08
N PHE A 217 4.66 -16.23 19.00
CA PHE A 217 5.53 -16.00 20.16
C PHE A 217 4.83 -16.17 21.52
N GLY A 218 3.59 -16.67 21.53
CA GLY A 218 2.85 -17.05 22.73
C GLY A 218 2.10 -15.89 23.42
N SER A 219 1.20 -16.28 24.32
CA SER A 219 0.21 -15.42 24.99
C SER A 219 0.77 -14.43 26.03
N SER A 220 2.06 -14.54 26.37
CA SER A 220 2.70 -13.68 27.37
C SER A 220 3.52 -12.58 26.70
N TRP A 221 2.88 -11.42 26.45
CA TRP A 221 3.52 -10.16 26.05
C TRP A 221 4.75 -9.76 26.91
N LYS A 222 4.89 -10.37 28.10
CA LYS A 222 5.96 -10.11 29.08
C LYS A 222 7.16 -11.07 29.00
N ARG A 223 7.07 -12.22 28.35
CA ARG A 223 8.17 -13.20 28.38
C ARG A 223 8.31 -13.85 27.02
N PHE A 224 9.25 -13.37 26.23
CA PHE A 224 9.79 -14.21 25.17
C PHE A 224 11.31 -14.11 25.06
N ILE A 225 11.89 -15.26 24.76
CA ILE A 225 13.28 -15.58 24.44
C ILE A 225 13.21 -16.15 23.02
N GLY A 226 13.36 -15.31 22.01
CA GLY A 226 13.26 -15.66 20.58
C GLY A 226 14.27 -14.81 19.82
N SER A 227 14.63 -15.21 18.60
CA SER A 227 15.65 -14.50 17.83
C SER A 227 15.29 -13.02 17.71
N LYS A 228 16.28 -12.16 17.93
CA LYS A 228 16.13 -10.71 17.95
C LYS A 228 15.63 -10.21 16.59
N GLU A 229 16.01 -10.91 15.53
CA GLU A 229 15.74 -10.63 14.13
C GLU A 229 14.25 -10.73 13.80
N ALA A 230 13.57 -11.80 14.20
CA ALA A 230 12.13 -11.97 13.92
C ALA A 230 11.26 -10.91 14.60
N ARG A 231 11.68 -10.39 15.77
CA ARG A 231 10.99 -9.27 16.44
C ARG A 231 11.23 -7.95 15.73
N ILE A 232 12.45 -7.72 15.26
CA ILE A 232 12.81 -6.51 14.50
C ILE A 232 11.98 -6.42 13.23
N ASP A 233 11.79 -7.54 12.52
CA ASP A 233 11.01 -7.54 11.27
C ASP A 233 9.53 -7.23 11.50
N ILE A 234 8.89 -7.82 12.52
CA ILE A 234 7.49 -7.51 12.85
C ILE A 234 7.33 -6.06 13.30
N LEU A 235 8.27 -5.54 14.10
CA LEU A 235 8.26 -4.13 14.50
C LEU A 235 8.45 -3.19 13.29
N ARG A 236 9.24 -3.60 12.30
CA ARG A 236 9.39 -2.85 11.04
C ARG A 236 8.07 -2.81 10.28
N VAL A 237 7.39 -3.96 10.14
CA VAL A 237 6.08 -4.06 9.48
C VAL A 237 5.03 -3.20 10.19
N LEU A 238 4.94 -3.30 11.52
CA LEU A 238 4.03 -2.47 12.31
C LEU A 238 4.35 -0.98 12.17
N LYS A 239 5.63 -0.60 12.21
CA LYS A 239 6.03 0.79 11.97
C LYS A 239 5.56 1.31 10.62
N THR A 240 5.61 0.49 9.57
CA THR A 240 5.07 0.85 8.26
C THR A 240 3.56 1.08 8.32
N HIS A 241 2.79 0.18 8.95
CA HIS A 241 1.34 0.35 9.07
C HIS A 241 0.94 1.57 9.90
N TYR A 242 1.63 1.85 11.01
CA TYR A 242 1.41 3.06 11.80
C TYR A 242 1.80 4.33 11.02
N GLY A 243 2.86 4.28 10.20
CA GLY A 243 3.21 5.37 9.29
C GLY A 243 2.11 5.63 8.25
N GLN A 244 1.58 4.58 7.63
CA GLN A 244 0.47 4.69 6.68
C GLN A 244 -0.80 5.25 7.34
N LEU A 245 -1.10 4.81 8.57
CA LEU A 245 -2.21 5.32 9.36
C LEU A 245 -2.06 6.83 9.60
N ASN A 246 -0.86 7.29 9.96
CA ASN A 246 -0.58 8.71 10.18
C ASN A 246 -0.76 9.56 8.91
N ILE A 247 -0.25 9.08 7.77
CA ILE A 247 -0.42 9.76 6.47
C ILE A 247 -1.91 9.88 6.13
N THR A 248 -2.63 8.76 6.18
CA THR A 248 -4.05 8.72 5.82
C THR A 248 -4.89 9.58 6.78
N MET A 249 -4.50 9.63 8.06
CA MET A 249 -5.15 10.47 9.07
C MET A 249 -4.92 11.95 8.80
N THR A 250 -3.71 12.34 8.38
CA THR A 250 -3.38 13.73 8.03
C THR A 250 -4.23 14.20 6.84
N GLU A 251 -4.31 13.40 5.78
CA GLU A 251 -5.16 13.71 4.62
C GLU A 251 -6.64 13.79 4.99
N LEU A 252 -7.10 12.95 5.94
CA LEU A 252 -8.47 13.02 6.43
C LEU A 252 -8.74 14.31 7.23
N LYS A 253 -7.77 14.78 8.04
CA LYS A 253 -7.88 16.08 8.76
C LYS A 253 -8.10 17.23 7.77
N GLU A 254 -7.30 17.30 6.71
CA GLU A 254 -7.42 18.33 5.66
C GLU A 254 -8.79 18.32 4.95
N LEU A 255 -9.38 17.13 4.73
CA LEU A 255 -10.73 17.02 4.17
C LEU A 255 -11.80 17.48 5.19
N MET A 256 -11.58 17.24 6.48
CA MET A 256 -12.52 17.60 7.53
C MET A 256 -12.56 19.10 7.81
N GLU A 257 -11.47 19.83 7.59
CA GLU A 257 -11.45 21.30 7.64
C GLU A 257 -12.45 21.94 6.65
N GLN A 258 -12.70 21.28 5.51
CA GLN A 258 -13.67 21.76 4.51
C GLN A 258 -15.13 21.60 4.96
N PHE A 259 -15.39 20.84 6.03
CA PHE A 259 -16.70 20.77 6.68
C PHE A 259 -16.89 21.79 7.81
N ASP A 260 -15.83 22.47 8.27
CA ASP A 260 -15.93 23.44 9.35
C ASP A 260 -16.49 24.77 8.84
N SER A 261 -17.55 25.24 9.51
CA SER A 261 -18.53 26.14 8.90
C SER A 261 -18.16 27.61 8.93
N GLU A 262 -17.06 28.02 9.55
CA GLU A 262 -16.65 29.44 9.57
C GLU A 262 -16.23 29.91 8.17
N ALA A 263 -15.36 29.16 7.50
CA ALA A 263 -14.91 29.46 6.12
C ALA A 263 -16.05 29.40 5.09
N LEU A 264 -16.99 28.47 5.25
CA LEU A 264 -18.17 28.37 4.39
C LEU A 264 -19.15 29.52 4.66
N SER A 265 -19.41 29.88 5.92
CA SER A 265 -20.31 31.00 6.23
C SER A 265 -19.75 32.34 5.76
N GLU A 266 -18.43 32.55 5.83
CA GLU A 266 -17.77 33.75 5.32
C GLU A 266 -17.79 33.84 3.80
N ASN A 267 -17.50 32.74 3.10
CA ASN A 267 -17.60 32.69 1.63
C ASN A 267 -19.04 32.92 1.12
N PHE A 268 -20.05 32.38 1.82
CA PHE A 268 -21.46 32.62 1.48
C PHE A 268 -21.94 34.03 1.85
N ASN A 269 -21.49 34.60 2.98
CA ASN A 269 -21.83 35.98 3.36
C ASN A 269 -21.19 37.01 2.42
N MET A 270 -19.97 36.77 1.95
CA MET A 270 -19.30 37.61 0.92
C MET A 270 -20.10 37.62 -0.39
N LEU A 271 -20.53 36.46 -0.88
CA LEU A 271 -21.36 36.35 -2.09
C LEU A 271 -22.76 36.98 -1.92
N SER A 272 -23.29 37.02 -0.69
CA SER A 272 -24.55 37.69 -0.35
C SER A 272 -24.41 39.22 -0.25
N LEU A 273 -23.25 39.74 0.14
CA LEU A 273 -23.00 41.18 0.32
C LEU A 273 -22.71 41.84 -1.03
N ASP A 274 -21.86 41.22 -1.86
CA ASP A 274 -21.54 41.73 -3.20
C ASP A 274 -22.79 41.85 -4.09
N TYR A 275 -23.81 41.02 -3.85
CA TYR A 275 -25.07 41.05 -4.60
C TYR A 275 -26.04 42.14 -4.13
N LYS A 276 -26.02 42.52 -2.85
CA LYS A 276 -26.84 43.64 -2.34
C LYS A 276 -26.30 44.98 -2.84
N ASP A 277 -24.98 45.11 -2.95
CA ASP A 277 -24.35 46.32 -3.46
C ASP A 277 -24.54 46.46 -4.98
N SER A 278 -24.52 45.36 -5.74
CA SER A 278 -24.73 45.39 -7.20
C SER A 278 -26.19 45.54 -7.66
N ASN A 279 -27.17 45.32 -6.78
CA ASN A 279 -28.59 45.60 -7.04
C ASN A 279 -29.10 46.89 -6.38
N SER A 280 -28.21 47.71 -5.80
CA SER A 280 -28.55 49.02 -5.23
C SER A 280 -28.49 50.18 -6.24
N VAL A 281 -28.59 49.88 -7.54
CA VAL A 281 -28.83 50.92 -8.56
C VAL A 281 -30.26 51.42 -8.36
N SER A 282 -30.32 52.66 -7.86
CA SER A 282 -31.50 53.45 -7.53
C SER A 282 -32.60 53.43 -8.60
N ASP A 283 -33.80 52.99 -8.22
CA ASP A 283 -35.07 53.29 -8.89
C ASP A 283 -35.47 54.77 -8.69
N ASP A 284 -34.61 55.71 -9.09
CA ASP A 284 -34.90 57.15 -9.07
C ASP A 284 -34.77 57.75 -10.48
N GLU A 285 -35.70 57.41 -11.37
CA GLU A 285 -36.11 58.31 -12.47
C GLU A 285 -37.63 58.22 -12.68
N SER A 286 -38.37 58.61 -11.65
CA SER A 286 -39.79 59.00 -11.73
C SER A 286 -39.93 60.42 -11.20
N SER A 287 -39.47 61.41 -11.97
CA SER A 287 -39.99 62.79 -12.04
C SER A 287 -38.95 63.69 -12.69
N ILE A 288 -39.16 64.09 -13.95
CA ILE A 288 -38.98 65.45 -14.48
C ILE A 288 -39.52 65.40 -15.92
N SER A 289 -40.78 65.84 -16.08
CA SER A 289 -41.34 66.31 -17.35
C SER A 289 -42.72 66.94 -17.09
N GLU A 290 -42.74 67.97 -16.25
CA GLU A 290 -43.71 69.06 -16.38
C GLU A 290 -42.94 70.38 -16.43
N HIS A 291 -43.21 71.16 -17.47
CA HIS A 291 -42.67 72.47 -17.84
C HIS A 291 -41.49 72.46 -18.84
N LEU A 292 -41.80 72.14 -20.11
CA LEU A 292 -41.88 73.14 -21.20
C LEU A 292 -42.54 72.52 -22.45
#